data_AF-A0A0Q4XHJ3-F1
#
_entry.id   AF-A0A0Q4XHJ3-F1
#
_cell.length_a   1.000
_cell.length_b   1.000
_cell.length_c   1.000
_cell.angle_alpha   90.00
_cell.angle_beta   90.00
_cell.angle_gamma   90.00
#
_symmetry.space_group_name_H-M   'P 1'
#
loop_
_entity.id
_entity.type
_entity.pdbx_description
1 polymer ?
#
loop_
_entity_poly.entity_id
_entity_poly.type
_entity_poly.pdbx_seq_one_letter_code
_entity_poly.pdbx_strand_id
1 'polypeptide(L)'
;MDQPSLYDDDIVTWAEQQASTLRELARRPDLSNILDWENVAEEIESVGRSQIGAVESLLAQTLAHLLKRLSAPDTLSVEHWRKEAGTFQVAAFTRYERSMRQRLDWDKIWAVAQSQAKLGLTTYGDTLLPHLPARCPLGPDDLLVAPFDLDAALRAIADATALKSTNQS
;
A
#
# COMPACT_ATOMS: atom_id res chain seq x y z
N MET A 1 -33.67 -1.34 -9.15
CA MET A 1 -32.60 -0.97 -8.21
C MET A 1 -31.70 -2.17 -8.11
N ASP A 2 -30.58 -2.14 -8.82
CA ASP A 2 -29.53 -3.14 -8.71
C ASP A 2 -28.22 -2.36 -8.80
N GLN A 3 -27.72 -1.93 -7.64
CA GLN A 3 -26.33 -1.52 -7.47
C GLN A 3 -25.51 -2.51 -6.60
N PRO A 4 -25.79 -3.83 -6.56
CA PRO A 4 -24.92 -4.77 -5.86
C PRO A 4 -23.58 -4.98 -6.59
N SER A 5 -23.47 -4.73 -7.90
CA SER A 5 -22.21 -4.98 -8.62
C SER A 5 -21.07 -4.09 -8.14
N LEU A 6 -21.27 -2.77 -7.99
CA LEU A 6 -20.15 -1.89 -7.63
C LEU A 6 -19.72 -2.04 -6.17
N TYR A 7 -20.64 -2.33 -5.24
CA TYR A 7 -20.27 -2.57 -3.84
C TYR A 7 -19.40 -3.82 -3.70
N ASP A 8 -19.76 -4.89 -4.41
CA ASP A 8 -19.04 -6.16 -4.37
C ASP A 8 -17.76 -6.14 -5.23
N ASP A 9 -17.72 -5.35 -6.31
CA ASP A 9 -16.60 -5.33 -7.28
C ASP A 9 -15.59 -4.18 -7.05
N ASP A 10 -16.02 -3.04 -6.49
CA ASP A 10 -15.19 -1.83 -6.32
C ASP A 10 -15.70 -0.95 -5.14
N ILE A 11 -15.43 -1.42 -3.92
CA ILE A 11 -15.91 -0.79 -2.69
C ILE A 11 -15.45 0.67 -2.56
N VAL A 12 -14.27 1.00 -3.10
CA VAL A 12 -13.71 2.34 -3.03
C VAL A 12 -14.52 3.30 -3.90
N THR A 13 -14.73 2.95 -5.17
CA THR A 13 -15.54 3.78 -6.07
C THR A 13 -16.99 3.84 -5.61
N TRP A 14 -17.52 2.74 -5.06
CA TRP A 14 -18.85 2.75 -4.46
C TRP A 14 -18.94 3.75 -3.29
N ALA A 15 -18.00 3.70 -2.34
CA ALA A 15 -17.99 4.59 -1.16
C ALA A 15 -17.96 6.07 -1.56
N GLU A 16 -17.11 6.44 -2.53
CA GLU A 16 -17.02 7.81 -3.06
C GLU A 16 -18.35 8.26 -3.71
N GLN A 17 -18.98 7.39 -4.52
CA GLN A 17 -20.26 7.69 -5.16
C GLN A 17 -21.39 7.89 -4.14
N GLN A 18 -21.45 7.04 -3.11
CA GLN A 18 -22.46 7.15 -2.06
C GLN A 18 -22.26 8.43 -1.24
N ALA A 19 -21.03 8.73 -0.83
CA ALA A 19 -20.74 9.96 -0.10
C ALA A 19 -21.12 11.22 -0.91
N SER A 20 -20.81 11.25 -2.22
CA SER A 20 -21.25 12.32 -3.12
C SER A 20 -22.77 12.45 -3.18
N THR A 21 -23.47 11.33 -3.36
CA THR A 21 -24.94 11.29 -3.44
C THR A 21 -25.58 11.79 -2.14
N LEU A 22 -25.04 11.40 -0.98
CA LEU A 22 -25.52 11.87 0.33
C LEU A 22 -25.34 13.39 0.48
N ARG A 23 -24.18 13.94 0.09
CA ARG A 23 -23.93 15.39 0.10
C ARG A 23 -24.82 16.16 -0.89
N GLU A 24 -25.23 15.54 -2.00
CA GLU A 24 -26.21 16.13 -2.91
C GLU A 24 -27.62 16.13 -2.32
N LEU A 25 -28.04 15.01 -1.71
CA LEU A 25 -29.33 14.89 -1.02
C LEU A 25 -29.45 15.87 0.16
N ALA A 26 -28.36 16.14 0.87
CA ALA A 26 -28.31 17.12 1.96
C ALA A 26 -28.75 18.53 1.54
N ARG A 27 -28.62 18.87 0.24
CA ARG A 27 -29.02 20.18 -0.30
C ARG A 27 -30.53 20.30 -0.53
N ARG A 28 -31.27 19.20 -0.42
CA ARG A 28 -32.73 19.21 -0.56
C ARG A 28 -33.39 19.74 0.71
N PRO A 29 -34.16 20.85 0.64
CA PRO A 29 -34.77 21.46 1.83
C PRO A 29 -35.73 20.55 2.59
N ASP A 30 -36.38 19.61 1.90
CA ASP A 30 -37.29 18.64 2.51
C ASP A 30 -36.58 17.55 3.32
N LEU A 31 -35.26 17.42 3.18
CA LEU A 31 -34.43 16.40 3.83
C LEU A 31 -33.36 16.96 4.75
N SER A 32 -33.15 18.29 4.80
CA SER A 32 -31.96 18.89 5.42
C SER A 32 -31.80 18.59 6.93
N ASN A 33 -32.90 18.28 7.63
CA ASN A 33 -32.90 18.08 9.09
C ASN A 33 -33.24 16.64 9.51
N ILE A 34 -33.35 15.68 8.58
CA ILE A 34 -33.75 14.30 8.90
C ILE A 34 -32.57 13.40 9.27
N LEU A 35 -31.35 13.78 8.90
CA LEU A 35 -30.13 13.02 9.08
C LEU A 35 -28.94 13.98 9.16
N ASP A 36 -27.90 13.60 9.88
CA ASP A 36 -26.60 14.27 9.84
C ASP A 36 -25.85 13.85 8.57
N TRP A 37 -26.28 14.40 7.43
CA TRP A 37 -25.83 13.97 6.11
C TRP A 37 -24.32 14.07 5.90
N GLU A 38 -23.70 15.12 6.43
CA GLU A 38 -22.26 15.34 6.27
C GLU A 38 -21.46 14.26 7.01
N ASN A 39 -21.81 13.99 8.27
CA ASN A 39 -21.12 12.94 9.03
C ASN A 39 -21.38 11.55 8.44
N VAL A 40 -22.60 11.25 7.97
CA VAL A 40 -22.88 9.95 7.32
C VAL A 40 -22.13 9.79 6.00
N ALA A 41 -22.06 10.84 5.17
CA ALA A 41 -21.27 10.82 3.95
C ALA A 41 -19.77 10.59 4.25
N GLU A 42 -19.26 11.25 5.29
CA GLU A 42 -17.88 11.12 5.74
C GLU A 42 -17.55 9.70 6.21
N GLU A 43 -18.43 9.08 7.02
CA GLU A 43 -18.26 7.70 7.49
C GLU A 43 -18.26 6.71 6.32
N ILE A 44 -19.13 6.90 5.33
CA ILE A 44 -19.15 6.05 4.13
C ILE A 44 -17.86 6.24 3.30
N GLU A 45 -17.41 7.47 3.08
CA GLU A 45 -16.16 7.74 2.37
C GLU A 45 -14.95 7.16 3.12
N SER A 46 -15.00 7.12 4.47
CA SER A 46 -13.98 6.51 5.31
C SER A 46 -13.79 5.02 5.05
N VAL A 47 -14.83 4.30 4.60
CA VAL A 47 -14.74 2.89 4.22
C VAL A 47 -13.75 2.72 3.07
N GLY A 48 -13.89 3.52 2.01
CA GLY A 48 -12.98 3.49 0.85
C GLY A 48 -11.55 3.83 1.24
N ARG A 49 -11.36 4.90 2.03
CA ARG A 49 -10.03 5.30 2.54
C ARG A 49 -9.38 4.20 3.39
N SER A 50 -10.17 3.49 4.20
CA SER A 50 -9.68 2.39 5.03
C SER A 50 -9.22 1.19 4.21
N GLN A 51 -9.91 0.87 3.10
CA GLN A 51 -9.47 -0.21 2.20
C GLN A 51 -8.15 0.13 1.50
N ILE A 52 -8.02 1.36 1.00
CA ILE A 52 -6.75 1.86 0.43
C ILE A 52 -5.64 1.76 1.48
N GLY A 53 -5.87 2.29 2.70
CA GLY A 53 -4.90 2.25 3.78
C GLY A 53 -4.48 0.83 4.18
N ALA A 54 -5.39 -0.15 4.10
CA ALA A 54 -5.05 -1.55 4.33
C ALA A 54 -4.09 -2.10 3.27
N VAL A 55 -4.32 -1.80 1.99
CA VAL A 55 -3.41 -2.18 0.89
C VAL A 55 -2.06 -1.47 1.04
N GLU A 56 -2.06 -0.17 1.33
CA GLU A 56 -0.82 0.60 1.58
C GLU A 56 0.02 -0.01 2.72
N SER A 57 -0.63 -0.40 3.81
CA SER A 57 0.04 -1.02 4.97
C SER A 57 0.65 -2.38 4.63
N LEU A 58 -0.06 -3.20 3.85
CA LEU A 58 0.45 -4.50 3.39
C LEU A 58 1.62 -4.35 2.41
N LEU A 59 1.55 -3.36 1.50
CA LEU A 59 2.65 -3.04 0.59
C LEU A 59 3.88 -2.53 1.37
N ALA A 60 3.68 -1.66 2.36
CA ALA A 60 4.77 -1.16 3.20
C ALA A 60 5.46 -2.30 3.97
N GLN A 61 4.70 -3.25 4.52
CA GLN A 61 5.23 -4.43 5.20
C GLN A 61 5.97 -5.37 4.23
N THR A 62 5.44 -5.56 3.03
CA THR A 62 6.11 -6.33 1.97
C THR A 62 7.48 -5.73 1.67
N LEU A 63 7.51 -4.44 1.34
CA LEU A 63 8.72 -3.69 1.02
C LEU A 63 9.72 -3.65 2.19
N ALA A 64 9.23 -3.52 3.43
CA ALA A 64 10.09 -3.54 4.61
C ALA A 64 10.86 -4.86 4.73
N HIS A 65 10.23 -6.01 4.44
CA HIS A 65 10.90 -7.30 4.47
C HIS A 65 11.89 -7.49 3.31
N LEU A 66 11.58 -6.96 2.12
CA LEU A 66 12.54 -6.93 1.00
C LEU A 66 13.78 -6.10 1.38
N LEU A 67 13.59 -4.94 1.99
CA LEU A 67 14.67 -4.07 2.46
C LEU A 67 15.52 -4.75 3.55
N LYS A 68 14.90 -5.44 4.51
CA LYS A 68 15.62 -6.22 5.52
C LYS A 68 16.47 -7.32 4.86
N ARG A 69 15.90 -8.06 3.91
CA ARG A 69 16.61 -9.12 3.17
C ARG A 69 17.82 -8.57 2.40
N LEU A 70 17.70 -7.41 1.76
CA LEU A 70 18.83 -6.78 1.06
C LEU A 70 19.90 -6.27 2.03
N SER A 71 19.49 -5.77 3.20
CA SER A 71 20.39 -5.13 4.15
C SER A 71 21.15 -6.13 5.04
N ALA A 72 20.57 -7.31 5.26
CA ALA A 72 21.14 -8.37 6.09
C ALA A 72 21.05 -9.72 5.37
N PRO A 73 21.87 -9.96 4.32
CA PRO A 73 21.79 -11.18 3.53
C PRO A 73 22.27 -12.44 4.27
N ASP A 74 23.12 -12.29 5.29
CA ASP A 74 23.75 -13.40 6.01
C ASP A 74 23.02 -13.82 7.31
N THR A 75 21.88 -13.19 7.60
CA THR A 75 21.12 -13.52 8.83
C THR A 75 20.31 -14.81 8.68
N LEU A 76 20.15 -15.54 9.77
CA LEU A 76 19.31 -16.74 9.82
C LEU A 76 17.82 -16.44 9.59
N SER A 77 17.42 -15.16 9.61
CA SER A 77 16.03 -14.72 9.43
C SER A 77 15.59 -14.53 7.96
N VAL A 78 16.49 -14.69 6.98
CA VAL A 78 16.20 -14.41 5.56
C VAL A 78 14.99 -15.19 5.04
N GLU A 79 14.89 -16.48 5.36
CA GLU A 79 13.76 -17.32 4.91
C GLU A 79 12.43 -16.91 5.57
N HIS A 80 12.47 -16.48 6.83
CA HIS A 80 11.30 -15.98 7.52
C HIS A 80 10.79 -14.69 6.87
N TRP A 81 11.66 -13.72 6.62
CA TRP A 81 11.29 -12.47 5.96
C TRP A 81 10.81 -12.68 4.52
N ARG A 82 11.39 -13.63 3.78
CA ARG A 82 10.92 -14.02 2.45
C ARG A 82 9.47 -14.51 2.51
N LYS A 83 9.15 -15.38 3.48
CA LYS A 83 7.80 -15.91 3.69
C LYS A 83 6.81 -14.80 4.10
N GLU A 84 7.21 -13.92 5.00
CA GLU A 84 6.38 -12.80 5.43
C GLU A 84 6.11 -11.81 4.30
N ALA A 85 7.13 -11.43 3.53
CA ALA A 85 6.99 -10.58 2.35
C ALA A 85 5.96 -11.17 1.36
N GLY A 86 6.06 -12.46 1.05
CA GLY A 86 5.09 -13.13 0.19
C GLY A 86 3.68 -13.16 0.79
N THR A 87 3.55 -13.35 2.10
CA THR A 87 2.26 -13.37 2.79
C THR A 87 1.57 -12.00 2.72
N PHE A 88 2.30 -10.92 3.03
CA PHE A 88 1.77 -9.57 2.94
C PHE A 88 1.46 -9.17 1.50
N GLN A 89 2.29 -9.57 0.54
CA GLN A 89 2.05 -9.29 -0.87
C GLN A 89 0.78 -9.97 -1.37
N VAL A 90 0.58 -11.26 -1.06
CA VAL A 90 -0.64 -11.99 -1.45
C VAL A 90 -1.88 -11.35 -0.84
N ALA A 91 -1.80 -10.92 0.42
CA ALA A 91 -2.89 -10.19 1.08
C ALA A 91 -3.15 -8.83 0.41
N ALA A 92 -2.11 -8.09 0.02
CA ALA A 92 -2.25 -6.83 -0.71
C ALA A 92 -2.92 -7.05 -2.07
N PHE A 93 -2.44 -8.04 -2.84
CA PHE A 93 -2.99 -8.41 -4.14
C PHE A 93 -4.47 -8.80 -4.05
N THR A 94 -4.84 -9.61 -3.04
CA THR A 94 -6.22 -10.07 -2.85
C THR A 94 -7.18 -8.94 -2.50
N ARG A 95 -6.71 -7.89 -1.82
CA ARG A 95 -7.51 -6.72 -1.43
C ARG A 95 -7.46 -5.59 -2.46
N TYR A 96 -6.60 -5.70 -3.46
CA TYR A 96 -6.38 -4.64 -4.42
C TYR A 96 -7.45 -4.65 -5.50
N GLU A 97 -8.08 -3.51 -5.69
CA GLU A 97 -8.99 -3.25 -6.79
C GLU A 97 -8.32 -2.31 -7.79
N ARG A 98 -8.60 -2.47 -9.09
CA ARG A 98 -7.98 -1.66 -10.16
C ARG A 98 -8.17 -0.16 -9.93
N SER A 99 -9.31 0.23 -9.35
CA SER A 99 -9.65 1.61 -9.02
C SER A 99 -8.67 2.22 -8.00
N MET A 100 -8.05 1.41 -7.14
CA MET A 100 -7.08 1.89 -6.15
C MET A 100 -5.75 2.33 -6.80
N ARG A 101 -5.45 1.95 -8.05
CA ARG A 101 -4.13 2.15 -8.68
C ARG A 101 -3.59 3.57 -8.55
N GLN A 102 -4.43 4.57 -8.81
CA GLN A 102 -4.07 5.98 -8.77
C GLN A 102 -4.23 6.61 -7.38
N ARG A 103 -4.85 5.89 -6.44
CA ARG A 103 -5.14 6.35 -5.08
C ARG A 103 -4.09 5.90 -4.06
N LEU A 104 -3.18 4.98 -4.42
CA LEU A 104 -2.08 4.53 -3.57
C LEU A 104 -0.98 5.59 -3.48
N ASP A 105 -0.62 5.99 -2.25
CA ASP A 105 0.49 6.90 -1.99
C ASP A 105 1.82 6.14 -1.89
N TRP A 106 2.48 5.96 -3.03
CA TRP A 106 3.76 5.25 -3.13
C TRP A 106 4.91 5.92 -2.35
N ASP A 107 4.90 7.25 -2.23
CA ASP A 107 5.93 7.97 -1.50
C ASP A 107 5.79 7.69 0.02
N LYS A 108 4.54 7.69 0.54
CA LYS A 108 4.23 7.28 1.92
C LYS A 108 4.52 5.80 2.16
N ILE A 109 4.07 4.90 1.29
CA ILE A 109 4.33 3.45 1.40
C ILE A 109 5.83 3.20 1.53
N TRP A 110 6.65 3.85 0.69
CA TRP A 110 8.10 3.69 0.69
C TRP A 110 8.77 4.25 1.95
N ALA A 111 8.34 5.42 2.42
CA ALA A 111 8.87 6.02 3.65
C ALA A 111 8.55 5.16 4.89
N VAL A 112 7.34 4.61 4.96
CA VAL A 112 6.91 3.70 6.04
C VAL A 112 7.73 2.39 5.97
N ALA A 113 7.90 1.82 4.78
CA ALA A 113 8.68 0.59 4.59
C ALA A 113 10.13 0.75 5.06
N GLN A 114 10.80 1.84 4.71
CA GLN A 114 12.16 2.14 5.17
C GLN A 114 12.24 2.29 6.69
N SER A 115 11.26 2.96 7.29
CA SER A 115 11.19 3.15 8.74
C SER A 115 11.00 1.81 9.48
N GLN A 116 10.10 0.95 8.98
CA GLN A 116 9.86 -0.39 9.53
C GLN A 116 11.08 -1.31 9.35
N ALA A 117 11.73 -1.27 8.19
CA ALA A 117 12.94 -2.05 7.93
C ALA A 117 14.06 -1.62 8.86
N LYS A 118 14.32 -0.31 8.99
CA LYS A 118 15.32 0.24 9.90
C LYS A 118 15.07 -0.21 11.33
N LEU A 119 13.83 -0.10 11.83
CA LEU A 119 13.49 -0.55 13.19
C LEU A 119 13.75 -2.05 13.36
N GLY A 120 13.29 -2.87 12.42
CA GLY A 120 13.44 -4.33 12.50
C GLY A 120 14.88 -4.82 12.41
N LEU A 121 15.76 -4.12 11.69
CA LEU A 121 17.19 -4.48 11.58
C LEU A 121 17.96 -4.23 12.88
N THR A 122 17.55 -3.25 13.69
CA THR A 122 18.23 -2.96 14.96
C THR A 122 18.27 -4.15 15.91
N THR A 123 17.26 -5.02 15.87
CA THR A 123 17.19 -6.25 16.68
C THR A 123 18.32 -7.25 16.32
N TYR A 124 18.87 -7.16 15.11
CA TYR A 124 19.92 -8.06 14.61
C TYR A 124 21.31 -7.40 14.59
N GLY A 125 21.41 -6.12 14.98
CA GLY A 125 22.65 -5.35 14.88
C GLY A 125 22.98 -4.85 13.46
N ASP A 126 22.07 -5.08 12.51
CA ASP A 126 22.21 -4.64 11.12
C ASP A 126 21.67 -3.22 10.92
N THR A 127 22.06 -2.60 9.81
CA THR A 127 21.60 -1.27 9.42
C THR A 127 20.98 -1.29 8.03
N LEU A 128 20.03 -0.39 7.80
CA LEU A 128 19.39 -0.26 6.49
C LEU A 128 20.42 0.11 5.42
N LEU A 129 20.32 -0.52 4.26
CA LEU A 129 21.17 -0.26 3.10
C LEU A 129 21.29 1.25 2.82
N PRO A 130 22.52 1.78 2.63
CA PRO A 130 22.70 3.20 2.30
C PRO A 130 22.26 3.49 0.86
N HIS A 131 22.10 4.79 0.54
CA HIS A 131 21.82 5.30 -0.82
C HIS A 131 20.53 4.78 -1.49
N LEU A 132 19.53 4.35 -0.72
CA LEU A 132 18.23 3.97 -1.27
C LEU A 132 17.61 5.09 -2.16
N PRO A 133 16.86 4.71 -3.20
CA PRO A 133 16.16 5.67 -4.04
C PRO A 133 15.14 6.48 -3.21
N ALA A 134 14.95 7.76 -3.59
CA ALA A 134 14.04 8.65 -2.86
C ALA A 134 12.57 8.26 -3.05
N ARG A 135 12.25 7.64 -4.17
CA ARG A 135 10.94 7.08 -4.52
C ARG A 135 11.06 5.56 -4.61
N CYS A 136 9.94 4.86 -4.40
CA CYS A 136 9.88 3.42 -4.60
C CYS A 136 10.25 3.07 -6.04
N PRO A 137 11.20 2.14 -6.29
CA PRO A 137 11.53 1.69 -7.64
C PRO A 137 10.51 0.66 -8.19
N LEU A 138 9.60 0.18 -7.34
CA LEU A 138 8.55 -0.77 -7.68
C LEU A 138 7.19 -0.08 -7.72
N GLY A 139 6.28 -0.63 -8.51
CA GLY A 139 4.90 -0.17 -8.62
C GLY A 139 3.88 -1.31 -8.56
N PRO A 140 2.61 -1.02 -8.95
CA PRO A 140 1.56 -2.03 -8.97
C PRO A 140 1.89 -3.23 -9.85
N ASP A 141 2.58 -3.02 -10.98
CA ASP A 141 2.89 -4.10 -11.93
C ASP A 141 3.98 -5.07 -11.40
N ASP A 142 4.69 -4.68 -10.33
CA ASP A 142 5.68 -5.53 -9.67
C ASP A 142 5.12 -6.20 -8.41
N LEU A 143 4.28 -5.48 -7.66
CA LEU A 143 3.85 -5.89 -6.31
C LEU A 143 2.40 -6.37 -6.24
N LEU A 144 1.54 -5.99 -7.18
CA LEU A 144 0.12 -6.34 -7.19
C LEU A 144 -0.18 -7.30 -8.35
N VAL A 145 0.64 -8.35 -8.45
CA VAL A 145 0.57 -9.40 -9.45
C VAL A 145 0.63 -10.79 -8.82
N ALA A 146 0.09 -11.78 -9.53
CA ALA A 146 0.21 -13.20 -9.20
C ALA A 146 0.59 -14.01 -10.46
N PRO A 147 1.67 -14.80 -10.43
CA PRO A 147 2.58 -15.01 -9.31
C PRO A 147 3.48 -13.79 -9.02
N PHE A 148 3.83 -13.59 -7.76
CA PHE A 148 4.77 -12.54 -7.34
C PHE A 148 6.22 -13.04 -7.45
N ASP A 149 7.01 -12.37 -8.29
CA ASP A 149 8.45 -12.62 -8.40
C ASP A 149 9.22 -11.75 -7.39
N LEU A 150 9.37 -12.30 -6.19
CA LEU A 150 10.10 -11.66 -5.10
C LEU A 150 11.58 -11.41 -5.47
N ASP A 151 12.21 -12.32 -6.21
CA ASP A 151 13.62 -12.17 -6.57
C ASP A 151 13.81 -11.08 -7.64
N ALA A 152 12.85 -10.88 -8.56
CA ALA A 152 12.83 -9.74 -9.46
C ALA A 152 12.64 -8.41 -8.71
N ALA A 153 11.75 -8.38 -7.73
CA ALA A 153 11.53 -7.20 -6.88
C ALA A 153 12.81 -6.81 -6.12
N LEU A 154 13.54 -7.78 -5.57
CA LEU A 154 14.83 -7.55 -4.92
C LEU A 154 15.88 -6.99 -5.89
N ARG A 155 15.98 -7.57 -7.10
CA ARG A 155 16.91 -7.09 -8.14
C ARG A 155 16.63 -5.64 -8.52
N ALA A 156 15.37 -5.30 -8.77
CA ALA A 156 14.98 -3.94 -9.14
C ALA A 156 15.34 -2.91 -8.04
N ILE A 157 15.16 -3.24 -6.75
CA ILE A 157 15.58 -2.37 -5.65
C ILE A 157 17.10 -2.25 -5.61
N ALA A 158 17.83 -3.36 -5.76
CA ALA A 158 19.29 -3.36 -5.74
C ALA A 158 19.87 -2.52 -6.88
N ASP A 159 19.37 -2.69 -8.10
CA ASP A 159 19.81 -1.94 -9.30
C ASP A 159 19.55 -0.44 -9.13
N ALA A 160 18.36 -0.07 -8.66
CA ALA A 160 18.01 1.33 -8.38
C ALA A 160 18.91 1.97 -7.30
N THR A 161 19.32 1.18 -6.31
CA THR A 161 20.22 1.62 -5.24
C THR A 161 21.65 1.80 -5.76
N ALA A 162 22.15 0.85 -6.56
CA ALA A 162 23.48 0.93 -7.17
C ALA A 162 23.62 2.15 -8.10
N LEU A 163 22.63 2.41 -8.95
CA LEU A 163 22.57 3.58 -9.83
C LEU A 163 22.69 4.90 -9.06
N LYS A 164 22.09 4.98 -7.86
CA LYS A 164 22.16 6.18 -7.02
C LYS A 164 23.54 6.39 -6.40
N SER A 165 24.21 5.31 -6.00
CA SER A 165 25.58 5.37 -5.47
C SER A 165 26.57 5.92 -6.51
N THR A 166 26.42 5.53 -7.78
CA THR A 166 27.28 6.01 -8.88
C THR A 166 27.10 7.51 -9.15
N ASN A 167 25.88 8.04 -9.03
CA ASN A 167 25.60 9.46 -9.28
C ASN A 167 25.97 10.41 -8.11
N GLN A 168 26.41 9.87 -6.96
CA GLN A 168 26.81 10.64 -5.78
C GLN A 168 28.33 10.59 -5.52
N SER A 169 29.08 9.85 -6.34
CA SER A 169 30.55 9.73 -6.30
C SER A 169 31.21 10.68 -7.28
#